data_AF-A0AA35R3F0-F1
#
_entry.id   AF-A0AA35R3F0-F1
#
_cell.length_a   1.000
_cell.length_b   1.000
_cell.length_c   1.000
_cell.angle_alpha   90.00
_cell.angle_beta   90.00
_cell.angle_gamma   90.00
#
_symmetry.space_group_name_H-M   'P 1'
#
loop_
_entity.id
_entity.type
_entity.pdbx_description
1 polymer ?
#
loop_
_entity_poly.entity_id
_entity_poly.type
_entity_poly.pdbx_seq_one_letter_code
_entity_poly.pdbx_strand_id
1 'polypeptide(L)'
;MAELLLDPAIRLWVILPIVLITLLFGLVRHYVTVLLKQDQTPERDKIKDAQALLRSRSLRENGGCIPLNSFLMRKHFFNHEETGYFKSQKRSAPNPLNAMDRSMMMEMMKGTFTNVLPMIIIGGWIN
;
A
#
# COMPACT_ATOMS: atom_id res chain seq x y z
N MET A 1 31.83 -36.84 -12.66
CA MET A 1 31.40 -35.43 -12.77
C MET A 1 31.41 -35.11 -14.25
N ALA A 2 30.25 -35.13 -14.91
CA ALA A 2 30.18 -34.73 -16.31
C ALA A 2 30.32 -33.19 -16.34
N GLU A 3 31.47 -32.69 -16.79
CA GLU A 3 31.58 -31.29 -17.14
C GLU A 3 30.77 -31.07 -18.41
N LEU A 4 29.60 -30.46 -18.25
CA LEU A 4 28.73 -30.11 -19.36
C LEU A 4 29.41 -28.99 -20.14
N LEU A 5 30.00 -29.32 -21.29
CA LEU A 5 30.59 -28.34 -22.20
C LEU A 5 29.46 -27.69 -22.99
N LEU A 6 28.94 -26.55 -22.52
CA LEU A 6 27.97 -25.76 -23.26
C LEU A 6 28.65 -25.04 -24.43
N ASP A 7 27.99 -25.04 -25.59
CA ASP A 7 28.40 -24.27 -26.76
C ASP A 7 28.53 -22.77 -26.40
N PRO A 8 29.71 -22.15 -26.56
CA PRO A 8 29.92 -20.73 -26.29
C PRO A 8 28.95 -19.80 -27.03
N ALA A 9 28.41 -20.23 -28.18
CA ALA A 9 27.44 -19.47 -28.96
C ALA A 9 26.13 -19.19 -28.17
N ILE A 10 25.72 -20.11 -27.29
CA ILE A 10 24.48 -19.99 -26.48
C ILE A 10 24.53 -18.72 -25.61
N ARG A 11 25.71 -18.33 -25.12
CA ARG A 11 25.85 -17.15 -24.26
C ARG A 11 25.48 -15.84 -24.97
N LEU A 12 25.89 -15.69 -26.21
CA LEU A 12 25.67 -14.45 -26.96
C LEU A 12 24.32 -14.45 -27.66
N TRP A 13 23.86 -15.61 -28.13
CA TRP A 13 22.63 -15.71 -28.92
C TRP A 13 21.37 -15.98 -28.10
N VAL A 14 21.51 -16.49 -26.88
CA VAL A 14 20.36 -16.85 -26.04
C VAL A 14 20.35 -16.01 -24.76
N ILE A 15 21.46 -15.98 -24.01
CA ILE A 15 21.49 -15.28 -22.71
C ILE A 15 21.37 -13.77 -22.88
N LEU A 16 22.14 -13.16 -23.80
CA LEU A 16 22.13 -11.71 -23.99
C LEU A 16 20.76 -11.19 -24.48
N PRO A 17 20.08 -11.83 -25.44
CA PRO A 17 18.72 -11.45 -25.82
C PRO A 17 17.68 -11.65 -24.71
N ILE A 18 17.75 -12.74 -23.94
CA ILE A 18 16.83 -12.98 -22.82
C ILE A 18 16.98 -11.89 -21.74
N VAL A 19 18.21 -11.51 -21.40
CA VAL A 19 18.47 -10.42 -20.45
C VAL A 19 17.93 -9.08 -20.96
N LEU A 20 18.12 -8.78 -22.25
CA LEU A 20 17.59 -7.55 -22.84
C LEU A 20 16.06 -7.51 -22.82
N ILE A 21 15.40 -8.61 -23.20
CA ILE A 21 13.93 -8.70 -23.26
C ILE A 21 13.34 -8.61 -21.86
N THR A 22 13.89 -9.34 -20.87
CA THR A 22 13.43 -9.28 -19.48
C THR A 22 13.58 -7.88 -18.87
N LEU A 23 14.65 -7.16 -19.21
CA LEU A 23 14.84 -5.76 -18.80
C LEU A 23 13.81 -4.82 -19.41
N LEU A 24 13.56 -4.93 -20.71
CA LEU A 24 12.55 -4.11 -21.41
C LEU A 24 11.14 -4.38 -20.88
N PHE A 25 10.78 -5.65 -20.66
CA PHE A 25 9.51 -6.01 -20.03
C PHE A 25 9.39 -5.47 -18.60
N GLY A 26 10.47 -5.48 -17.83
CA GLY A 26 10.52 -4.88 -16.50
C GLY A 26 10.20 -3.38 -16.52
N LEU A 27 10.77 -2.64 -17.48
CA LEU A 27 10.49 -1.22 -17.71
C LEU A 27 9.04 -0.99 -18.13
N VAL A 28 8.55 -1.71 -19.15
CA VAL A 28 7.17 -1.60 -19.63
C VAL A 28 6.18 -1.86 -18.49
N ARG A 29 6.37 -2.94 -17.73
CA ARG A 29 5.55 -3.25 -16.56
C ARG A 29 5.55 -2.12 -15.54
N HIS A 30 6.72 -1.57 -15.23
CA HIS A 30 6.83 -0.46 -14.27
C HIS A 30 6.00 0.74 -14.72
N TYR A 31 6.17 1.18 -15.97
CA TYR A 31 5.42 2.30 -16.51
C TYR A 31 3.92 2.02 -16.57
N VAL A 32 3.50 0.85 -17.05
CA VAL A 32 2.09 0.43 -17.05
C VAL A 32 1.50 0.46 -15.63
N THR A 33 2.24 0.00 -14.63
CA THR A 33 1.81 0.03 -13.22
C THR A 33 1.61 1.46 -12.72
N VAL A 34 2.53 2.37 -13.06
CA VAL A 34 2.42 3.79 -12.72
C VAL A 34 1.22 4.43 -13.41
N LEU A 35 0.98 4.10 -14.68
CA LEU A 35 -0.16 4.57 -15.48
C LEU A 35 -1.51 4.05 -14.95
N LEU A 36 -1.55 2.81 -14.46
CA LEU A 36 -2.75 2.20 -13.89
C LEU A 36 -3.01 2.59 -12.43
N LYS A 37 -2.07 3.31 -11.80
CA LYS A 37 -2.25 3.81 -10.44
C LYS A 37 -3.37 4.85 -10.45
N GLN A 38 -4.48 4.52 -9.81
CA GLN A 38 -5.60 5.42 -9.64
C GLN A 38 -5.46 6.11 -8.27
N ASP A 39 -5.46 7.44 -8.25
CA ASP A 39 -5.54 8.19 -7.00
C ASP A 39 -6.99 8.21 -6.52
N GLN A 40 -7.33 7.35 -5.56
CA GLN A 40 -8.61 7.45 -4.88
C GLN A 40 -8.63 8.71 -4.04
N THR A 41 -9.63 9.58 -4.23
CA THR A 41 -9.84 10.72 -3.33
C THR A 41 -10.26 10.17 -1.96
N PRO A 42 -9.41 10.28 -0.92
CA PRO A 42 -9.76 9.75 0.38
C PRO A 42 -10.98 10.49 0.94
N GLU A 43 -11.89 9.73 1.55
CA GLU A 43 -13.05 10.29 2.22
C GLU A 43 -12.60 11.27 3.32
N ARG A 44 -13.04 12.53 3.22
CA ARG A 44 -12.57 13.61 4.11
C ARG A 44 -12.75 13.27 5.59
N ASP A 45 -13.80 12.54 5.94
CA ASP A 45 -14.08 12.18 7.32
C ASP A 45 -13.15 11.09 7.84
N LYS A 46 -12.72 10.14 6.99
CA LYS A 46 -11.66 9.16 7.30
C LYS A 46 -10.29 9.83 7.51
N ILE A 47 -10.00 10.90 6.77
CA ILE A 47 -8.76 11.66 6.98
C ILE A 47 -8.81 12.40 8.33
N LYS A 48 -9.94 13.05 8.64
CA LYS A 48 -10.13 13.73 9.93
C LYS A 48 -9.97 12.77 11.10
N ASP A 49 -10.51 11.56 10.97
CA ASP A 49 -10.29 10.45 11.92
C ASP A 49 -8.82 10.14 12.16
N ALA A 50 -8.12 9.82 11.06
CA ALA A 50 -6.73 9.41 11.12
C ALA A 50 -5.87 10.49 11.77
N GLN A 51 -6.13 11.77 11.42
CA GLN A 51 -5.45 12.90 12.02
C GLN A 51 -5.81 13.10 13.50
N ALA A 52 -7.07 12.90 13.90
CA ALA A 52 -7.47 12.99 15.30
C ALA A 52 -6.83 11.88 16.15
N LEU A 53 -6.72 10.66 15.61
CA LEU A 53 -5.98 9.55 16.24
C LEU A 53 -4.49 9.83 16.35
N LEU A 54 -3.87 10.37 15.29
CA LEU A 54 -2.46 10.75 15.32
C LEU A 54 -2.20 11.86 16.35
N ARG A 55 -3.10 12.84 16.44
CA ARG A 55 -3.03 13.92 17.42
C ARG A 55 -3.17 13.39 18.85
N SER A 56 -4.09 12.45 19.11
CA SER A 56 -4.25 11.87 20.44
C SER A 56 -3.07 10.97 20.83
N ARG A 57 -2.46 10.27 19.85
CA ARG A 57 -1.20 9.55 20.03
C ARG A 57 -0.07 10.50 20.41
N SER A 58 0.15 11.55 19.63
CA SER A 58 1.19 12.55 19.90
C SER A 58 1.01 13.22 21.27
N LEU A 59 -0.24 13.49 21.68
CA LEU A 59 -0.53 14.03 23.02
C LEU A 59 -0.15 13.06 24.15
N ARG A 60 -0.32 11.75 23.96
CA ARG A 60 0.06 10.73 24.95
C ARG A 60 1.57 10.51 25.00
N GLU A 61 2.22 10.48 23.84
CA GLU A 61 3.66 10.22 23.71
C GLU A 61 4.51 11.45 24.10
N ASN A 62 4.10 12.65 23.69
CA ASN A 62 4.85 13.91 23.89
C ASN A 62 4.17 14.88 24.87
N GLY A 63 3.23 14.39 25.69
CA GLY A 63 2.45 15.23 26.61
C GLY A 63 3.27 15.95 27.69
N GLY A 64 4.50 15.48 27.96
CA GLY A 64 5.42 16.09 28.92
C GLY A 64 6.06 17.40 28.47
N CYS A 65 5.98 17.74 27.17
CA CYS A 65 6.60 18.95 26.61
C CYS A 65 5.70 20.20 26.70
N ILE A 66 4.49 20.08 27.26
CA ILE A 66 3.51 21.16 27.38
C ILE A 66 3.11 21.37 28.84
N PRO A 67 2.65 22.59 29.22
CA PRO A 67 2.16 22.83 30.57
C PRO A 67 1.02 21.88 30.94
N LEU A 68 0.99 21.47 32.20
CA LEU A 68 0.01 20.50 32.73
C LEU A 68 -1.44 20.91 32.42
N ASN A 69 -1.77 22.19 32.59
CA ASN A 69 -3.11 22.71 32.32
C ASN A 69 -3.51 22.53 30.83
N SER A 70 -2.58 22.81 29.90
CA SER A 70 -2.81 22.61 28.47
C SER A 70 -2.97 21.14 28.09
N PHE A 71 -2.23 20.25 28.76
CA PHE A 71 -2.40 18.80 28.59
C PHE A 71 -3.78 18.34 29.06
N LEU A 72 -4.20 18.76 30.27
CA LEU A 72 -5.50 18.39 30.84
C LEU A 72 -6.67 18.88 29.98
N MET A 73 -6.61 20.12 29.48
CA MET A 73 -7.63 20.66 28.56
C MET A 73 -7.75 19.82 27.28
N ARG A 74 -6.61 19.43 26.68
CA ARG A 74 -6.61 18.60 25.46
C ARG A 74 -7.04 17.17 25.74
N LYS A 75 -6.69 16.60 26.89
CA LYS A 75 -7.17 15.29 27.36
C LYS A 75 -8.69 15.31 27.54
N HIS A 76 -9.22 16.37 28.14
CA HIS A 76 -10.65 16.58 28.32
C HIS A 76 -11.39 16.64 26.97
N PHE A 77 -10.89 17.41 26.01
CA PHE A 77 -11.47 17.48 24.65
C PHE A 77 -11.65 16.10 23.99
N PHE A 78 -10.72 15.18 24.17
CA PHE A 78 -10.80 13.84 23.59
C PHE A 78 -11.65 12.86 24.40
N ASN A 79 -11.56 12.91 25.73
CA ASN A 79 -12.06 11.86 26.62
C ASN A 79 -13.31 12.22 27.42
N HIS A 80 -13.84 13.44 27.31
CA HIS A 80 -15.05 13.82 28.04
C HIS A 80 -16.22 12.89 27.72
N GLU A 81 -17.02 12.53 28.73
CA GLU A 81 -18.06 11.52 28.60
C GLU A 81 -19.16 11.95 27.62
N GLU A 82 -19.66 13.19 27.77
CA GLU A 82 -20.73 13.74 26.93
C GLU A 82 -20.22 14.39 25.61
N THR A 83 -19.18 15.23 25.68
CA THR A 83 -18.71 16.07 24.56
C THR A 83 -17.40 15.59 23.92
N GLY A 84 -16.80 14.52 24.42
CA GLY A 84 -15.49 14.07 23.97
C GLY A 84 -15.52 13.66 22.49
N TYR A 85 -14.49 14.06 21.74
CA TYR A 85 -14.41 13.79 20.31
C TYR A 85 -14.56 12.28 19.98
N PHE A 86 -14.02 11.39 20.81
CA PHE A 86 -14.11 9.93 20.60
C PHE A 86 -15.44 9.31 21.07
N LYS A 87 -16.26 10.04 21.82
CA LYS A 87 -17.54 9.55 22.37
C LYS A 87 -18.75 10.08 21.61
N SER A 88 -18.67 11.33 21.16
CA SER A 88 -19.76 12.02 20.42
C SER A 88 -19.83 11.60 18.95
N GLN A 89 -18.71 11.24 18.32
CA GLN A 89 -18.70 10.80 16.93
C GLN A 89 -19.15 9.34 16.79
N LYS A 90 -20.46 9.15 16.60
CA LYS A 90 -21.04 7.88 16.14
C LYS A 90 -20.72 7.69 14.66
N ARG A 91 -19.51 7.23 14.36
CA ARG A 91 -19.19 6.74 13.02
C ARG A 91 -19.76 5.34 12.87
N SER A 92 -20.50 5.12 11.79
CA SER A 92 -20.98 3.78 11.43
C SER A 92 -19.78 2.84 11.47
N ALA A 93 -19.88 1.76 12.27
CA ALA A 93 -18.85 0.73 12.25
C ALA A 93 -18.62 0.33 10.78
N PRO A 94 -17.37 0.23 10.31
CA PRO A 94 -17.12 -0.22 8.95
C PRO A 94 -17.78 -1.60 8.83
N ASN A 95 -18.92 -1.65 8.14
CA ASN A 95 -19.60 -2.90 7.88
C ASN A 95 -18.57 -3.79 7.18
N PRO A 96 -18.30 -5.02 7.65
CA PRO A 96 -17.32 -5.91 7.03
C PRO A 96 -17.59 -6.13 5.53
N LEU A 97 -18.86 -6.02 5.13
CA LEU A 97 -19.32 -6.09 3.74
C LEU A 97 -18.97 -4.84 2.90
N ASN A 98 -18.88 -3.65 3.52
CA ASN A 98 -18.45 -2.40 2.89
C ASN A 98 -16.93 -2.17 3.01
N ALA A 99 -16.26 -2.85 3.95
CA ALA A 99 -14.79 -2.90 4.03
C ALA A 99 -14.19 -3.74 2.89
N MET A 100 -14.99 -4.62 2.29
CA MET A 100 -14.74 -5.18 0.96
C MET A 100 -15.30 -4.23 -0.11
N ASP A 101 -14.97 -2.95 0.01
CA ASP A 101 -15.31 -1.95 -1.00
C ASP A 101 -14.78 -2.50 -2.33
N ARG A 102 -15.66 -2.68 -3.31
CA ARG A 102 -15.32 -3.36 -4.58
C ARG A 102 -14.08 -2.73 -5.23
N SER A 103 -13.87 -1.44 -4.97
CA SER A 103 -12.68 -0.65 -5.31
C SER A 103 -11.41 -1.14 -4.59
N MET A 104 -11.41 -1.28 -3.26
CA MET A 104 -10.25 -1.72 -2.47
C MET A 104 -9.88 -3.18 -2.74
N MET A 105 -10.87 -4.06 -2.87
CA MET A 105 -10.64 -5.46 -3.28
C MET A 105 -10.05 -5.52 -4.69
N MET A 106 -10.57 -4.72 -5.61
CA MET A 106 -10.07 -4.66 -6.99
C MET A 106 -8.66 -4.08 -7.04
N GLU A 107 -8.30 -3.13 -6.18
CA GLU A 107 -6.92 -2.62 -6.07
C GLU A 107 -5.95 -3.67 -5.54
N MET A 108 -6.35 -4.42 -4.50
CA MET A 108 -5.56 -5.55 -4.01
C MET A 108 -5.39 -6.62 -5.09
N MET A 109 -6.48 -6.96 -5.79
CA MET A 109 -6.46 -7.93 -6.88
C MET A 109 -5.62 -7.45 -8.07
N LYS A 110 -5.71 -6.17 -8.44
CA LYS A 110 -4.84 -5.54 -9.45
C LYS A 110 -3.38 -5.60 -9.03
N GLY A 111 -3.05 -5.35 -7.76
CA GLY A 111 -1.70 -5.45 -7.24
C GLY A 111 -1.11 -6.87 -7.34
N THR A 112 -1.89 -7.89 -6.97
CA THR A 112 -1.47 -9.28 -7.14
C THR A 112 -1.34 -9.65 -8.62
N PHE A 113 -2.30 -9.25 -9.46
CA PHE A 113 -2.33 -9.57 -10.88
C PHE A 113 -1.16 -8.93 -11.65
N THR A 114 -0.86 -7.67 -11.40
CA THR A 114 0.25 -6.93 -12.05
C THR A 114 1.64 -7.50 -11.70
N ASN A 115 1.76 -8.24 -10.60
CA ASN A 115 3.00 -8.91 -10.19
C ASN A 115 3.11 -10.35 -10.71
N VAL A 116 2.00 -11.10 -10.73
CA VAL A 116 2.00 -12.52 -11.13
C VAL A 116 1.93 -12.70 -12.65
N LEU A 117 1.14 -11.87 -13.36
CA LEU A 117 0.94 -11.99 -14.81
C LEU A 117 2.26 -11.95 -15.61
N PRO A 118 3.22 -11.04 -15.33
CA PRO A 118 4.47 -11.01 -16.07
C PRO A 118 5.32 -12.27 -15.89
N MET A 119 5.34 -12.88 -14.70
CA MET A 119 6.07 -14.13 -14.45
C MET A 119 5.49 -15.29 -15.25
N ILE A 120 4.16 -15.40 -15.34
CA ILE A 120 3.50 -16.46 -16.11
C ILE A 120 3.77 -16.30 -17.61
N ILE A 121 3.70 -15.08 -18.15
CA ILE A 121 3.95 -14.80 -19.57
C ILE A 121 5.42 -15.11 -19.93
N ILE A 122 6.37 -14.69 -19.08
CA ILE A 122 7.80 -14.95 -19.30
C ILE A 122 8.08 -16.46 -19.19
N GLY A 123 7.54 -17.14 -18.18
CA GLY A 123 7.71 -18.58 -18.02
C GLY A 123 7.14 -19.39 -19.18
N GLY A 124 5.98 -18.99 -19.72
CA GLY A 124 5.36 -19.62 -20.89
C GLY A 124 6.03 -19.27 -22.24
N TRP A 125 6.75 -18.14 -22.32
CA TRP A 125 7.49 -17.76 -23.53
C TRP A 125 8.89 -18.38 -23.60
N ILE A 126 9.52 -18.66 -22.45
CA ILE A 126 10.86 -19.24 -22.37
C ILE A 126 10.84 -20.78 -22.55
N ASN A 127 9.75 -21.46 -22.19
CA ASN A 127 9.60 -22.92 -22.27
C ASN A 127 9.10 -23.39 -23.63
#